data_AF-A0A432HJF1-F1
#
_entry.id   AF-A0A432HJF1-F1
#
_cell.length_a   1.000
_cell.length_b   1.000
_cell.length_c   1.000
_cell.angle_alpha   90.00
_cell.angle_beta   90.00
_cell.angle_gamma   90.00
#
_symmetry.space_group_name_H-M   'P 1'
#
loop_
_entity.id
_entity.type
_entity.pdbx_description
1 polymer ?
#
loop_
_entity_poly.entity_id
_entity_poly.type
_entity_poly.pdbx_seq_one_letter_code
_entity_poly.pdbx_strand_id
1 'polypeptide(L)'
;MQQTNINRLSKPHSFEVQIELSEHETQEKYNTAINTMQTLTLSNGFNQLLAFRIIPALMRIGFDEQICWTLFKRTAPVWRKIGPVETGVELCYPVLMKTINEIRQGILADSKKNSTARFVLDNIDASTKYALINQAMHPEKLAEEFDDMSLSWIVLPRAYDLLEKEHSRYMLIYIEFLDNETESEFVKILARIIIEFVGNYSLKYIDNFQLKKHMVNALFYGYATMFWKNLVTPPPGLEDSLIFDSYLRLARMIHDRFAPSNRDMAETIEKMEREKEKIFPAYNIFGLAHRRHADVNRFFVALCHGMPGVESVVRFFGLGGPLLKDKTDGRLPYVAVPVTLSALFRLIRKRYRFETPKTRQSIREFLFQLGSNYHPDHIRMVFSGSEPPKVLRFVGPRVFKMVQDLATFIQRTPHGQ
;
A
#
# COMPACT_ATOMS: atom_id res chain seq x y z
N MET A 1 -37.37 -21.86 -0.94
CA MET A 1 -37.56 -20.47 -1.42
C MET A 1 -37.73 -19.56 -0.22
N GLN A 2 -36.65 -18.93 0.23
CA GLN A 2 -36.70 -17.79 1.15
C GLN A 2 -35.89 -16.69 0.47
N GLN A 3 -36.59 -15.74 -0.14
CA GLN A 3 -36.03 -14.49 -0.62
C GLN A 3 -35.73 -13.61 0.59
N THR A 4 -34.45 -13.48 0.93
CA THR A 4 -33.98 -12.46 1.86
C THR A 4 -34.05 -11.10 1.17
N ASN A 5 -34.95 -10.27 1.68
CA ASN A 5 -35.16 -8.87 1.33
C ASN A 5 -33.86 -8.06 1.56
N ILE A 6 -33.02 -7.95 0.54
CA ILE A 6 -31.95 -6.95 0.47
C ILE A 6 -32.50 -5.78 -0.33
N ASN A 7 -33.29 -4.93 0.32
CA ASN A 7 -33.58 -3.61 -0.23
C ASN A 7 -33.88 -2.62 0.88
N ARG A 8 -33.07 -1.55 0.90
CA ARG A 8 -33.11 -0.35 1.77
C ARG A 8 -32.46 -0.49 3.15
N LEU A 9 -31.16 -0.82 3.16
CA LEU A 9 -30.29 -0.33 4.24
C LEU A 9 -29.84 1.09 3.91
N SER A 10 -30.05 2.00 4.85
CA SER A 10 -29.59 3.38 4.85
C SER A 10 -28.10 3.47 4.48
N LYS A 11 -27.72 4.50 3.71
CA LYS A 11 -26.32 4.73 3.31
C LYS A 11 -25.43 4.66 4.57
N PRO A 12 -24.37 3.83 4.60
CA PRO A 12 -23.50 3.71 5.77
C PRO A 12 -22.88 5.07 6.12
N HIS A 13 -23.09 5.49 7.38
CA HIS A 13 -22.76 6.83 7.86
C HIS A 13 -21.28 7.04 8.24
N SER A 14 -20.43 6.01 8.19
CA SER A 14 -18.97 6.13 8.42
C SER A 14 -18.15 5.54 7.27
N PHE A 15 -17.01 6.17 6.99
CA PHE A 15 -16.02 5.73 6.00
C PHE A 15 -15.51 4.30 6.20
N GLU A 16 -15.26 3.89 7.45
CA GLU A 16 -14.79 2.53 7.76
C GLU A 16 -15.82 1.48 7.33
N VAL A 17 -17.11 1.71 7.59
CA VAL A 17 -18.18 0.78 7.16
C VAL A 17 -18.26 0.70 5.62
N GLN A 18 -17.97 1.77 4.90
CA GLN A 18 -17.92 1.72 3.43
C GLN A 18 -16.75 0.88 2.93
N ILE A 19 -15.60 0.92 3.60
CA ILE A 19 -14.46 0.06 3.27
C ILE A 19 -14.77 -1.38 3.62
N GLU A 20 -15.30 -1.66 4.81
CA GLU A 20 -15.69 -3.03 5.24
C GLU A 20 -16.71 -3.66 4.28
N LEU A 21 -17.70 -2.91 3.82
CA LEU A 21 -18.65 -3.39 2.81
C LEU A 21 -17.96 -3.69 1.49
N SER A 22 -16.96 -2.90 1.10
CA SER A 22 -16.20 -3.11 -0.13
C SER A 22 -15.29 -4.34 -0.02
N GLU A 23 -14.65 -4.54 1.13
CA GLU A 23 -13.88 -5.74 1.45
C GLU A 23 -14.78 -6.99 1.39
N HIS A 24 -15.94 -6.95 2.03
CA HIS A 24 -16.89 -8.05 2.03
C HIS A 24 -17.38 -8.38 0.62
N GLU A 25 -17.75 -7.36 -0.16
CA GLU A 25 -18.18 -7.53 -1.56
C GLU A 25 -17.10 -8.22 -2.40
N THR A 26 -15.85 -7.75 -2.32
CA THR A 26 -14.75 -8.39 -3.08
C THR A 26 -14.44 -9.78 -2.55
N GLN A 27 -14.56 -10.02 -1.24
CA GLN A 27 -14.35 -11.33 -0.65
C GLN A 27 -15.41 -12.34 -1.09
N GLU A 28 -16.68 -11.93 -1.22
CA GLU A 28 -17.75 -12.78 -1.75
C GLU A 28 -17.50 -13.13 -3.22
N LYS A 29 -17.12 -12.14 -4.04
CA LYS A 29 -16.76 -12.37 -5.45
C LYS A 29 -15.54 -13.30 -5.57
N TYR A 30 -14.54 -13.14 -4.70
CA TYR A 30 -13.40 -14.04 -4.59
C TYR A 30 -13.82 -15.47 -4.24
N ASN A 31 -14.58 -15.65 -3.16
CA ASN A 31 -15.05 -16.96 -2.69
C ASN A 31 -15.89 -17.67 -3.76
N THR A 32 -16.75 -16.92 -4.46
CA THR A 32 -17.55 -17.43 -5.58
C THR A 32 -16.67 -17.95 -6.70
N ALA A 33 -15.64 -17.19 -7.10
CA ALA A 33 -14.69 -17.60 -8.13
C ALA A 33 -13.88 -18.85 -7.72
N ILE A 34 -13.46 -18.94 -6.46
CA ILE A 34 -12.74 -20.11 -5.94
C ILE A 34 -13.62 -21.35 -5.87
N ASN A 35 -14.86 -21.23 -5.39
CA ASN A 35 -15.76 -22.38 -5.18
C ASN A 35 -16.12 -23.07 -6.50
N THR A 36 -16.10 -22.34 -7.61
CA THR A 36 -16.28 -22.90 -8.95
C THR A 36 -15.07 -23.66 -9.49
N MET A 37 -13.90 -23.55 -8.85
CA MET A 37 -12.71 -24.30 -9.22
C MET A 37 -12.66 -25.62 -8.45
N GLN A 38 -12.04 -26.65 -9.03
CA GLN A 38 -11.77 -27.91 -8.31
C GLN A 38 -10.50 -27.81 -7.47
N THR A 39 -10.45 -28.47 -6.31
CA THR A 39 -9.25 -28.52 -5.48
C THR A 39 -8.33 -29.56 -6.08
N LEU A 40 -7.08 -29.17 -6.35
CA LEU A 40 -6.09 -30.09 -6.86
C LEU A 40 -5.38 -30.78 -5.71
N THR A 41 -5.23 -32.10 -5.77
CA THR A 41 -4.36 -32.84 -4.86
C THR A 41 -2.91 -32.51 -5.22
N LEU A 42 -2.24 -31.77 -4.34
CA LEU A 42 -0.84 -31.42 -4.48
C LEU A 42 0.05 -32.51 -3.88
N SER A 43 1.30 -32.59 -4.32
CA SER A 43 2.30 -33.43 -3.65
C SER A 43 2.50 -32.97 -2.21
N ASN A 44 2.77 -33.91 -1.30
CA ASN A 44 3.05 -33.58 0.10
C ASN A 44 4.23 -32.60 0.23
N GLY A 45 5.26 -32.72 -0.61
CA GLY A 45 6.40 -31.79 -0.64
C GLY A 45 6.02 -30.35 -0.99
N PHE A 46 5.14 -30.13 -1.98
CA PHE A 46 4.69 -28.79 -2.33
C PHE A 46 3.75 -28.19 -1.26
N ASN A 47 2.90 -29.02 -0.64
CA ASN A 47 2.10 -28.60 0.51
C ASN A 47 2.98 -28.15 1.69
N GLN A 48 4.08 -28.85 1.96
CA GLN A 48 5.05 -28.47 2.98
C GLN A 48 5.77 -27.17 2.62
N LEU A 49 6.22 -27.02 1.37
CA LEU A 49 6.83 -25.77 0.89
C LEU A 49 5.89 -24.56 1.04
N LEU A 50 4.62 -24.74 0.69
CA LEU A 50 3.59 -23.71 0.88
C LEU A 50 3.40 -23.37 2.36
N ALA A 51 3.20 -24.39 3.19
CA ALA A 51 2.91 -24.22 4.62
C ALA A 51 4.06 -23.57 5.39
N PHE A 52 5.30 -23.98 5.11
CA PHE A 52 6.45 -23.65 5.95
C PHE A 52 7.32 -22.52 5.41
N ARG A 53 7.26 -22.21 4.11
CA ARG A 53 8.11 -21.19 3.48
C ARG A 53 7.30 -20.08 2.82
N ILE A 54 6.56 -20.42 1.77
CA ILE A 54 5.91 -19.41 0.91
C ILE A 54 4.87 -18.59 1.67
N ILE A 55 3.93 -19.24 2.34
CA ILE A 55 2.79 -18.56 2.95
C ILE A 55 3.23 -17.73 4.17
N PRO A 56 4.05 -18.26 5.10
CA PRO A 56 4.59 -17.45 6.18
C PRO A 56 5.34 -16.21 5.68
N ALA A 57 6.12 -16.34 4.61
CA ALA A 57 6.86 -15.22 4.05
C ALA A 57 5.95 -14.17 3.38
N LEU A 58 4.91 -14.60 2.67
CA LEU A 58 3.90 -13.70 2.11
C LEU A 58 3.03 -13.04 3.19
N MET A 59 2.77 -13.71 4.31
CA MET A 59 2.05 -13.12 5.44
C MET A 59 2.87 -12.00 6.10
N ARG A 60 4.21 -12.16 6.22
CA ARG A 60 5.10 -11.11 6.75
C ARG A 60 5.03 -9.79 5.97
N ILE A 61 4.62 -9.85 4.70
CA ILE A 61 4.46 -8.67 3.84
C ILE A 61 2.99 -8.25 3.65
N GLY A 62 2.05 -8.81 4.42
CA GLY A 62 0.65 -8.40 4.42
C GLY A 62 -0.31 -9.19 3.55
N PHE A 63 0.08 -10.36 3.04
CA PHE A 63 -0.89 -11.23 2.37
C PHE A 63 -1.82 -11.89 3.38
N ASP A 64 -3.06 -12.06 2.97
CA ASP A 64 -4.00 -12.89 3.70
C ASP A 64 -3.65 -14.37 3.53
N GLU A 65 -3.50 -15.07 4.65
CA GLU A 65 -3.13 -16.48 4.69
C GLU A 65 -4.10 -17.35 3.87
N GLN A 66 -5.41 -17.14 4.05
CA GLN A 66 -6.43 -17.97 3.43
C GLN A 66 -6.50 -17.71 1.93
N ILE A 67 -6.39 -16.44 1.51
CA ILE A 67 -6.35 -16.06 0.09
C ILE A 67 -5.10 -16.66 -0.57
N CYS A 68 -3.94 -16.56 0.08
CA CYS A 68 -2.70 -17.20 -0.39
C CYS A 68 -2.87 -18.71 -0.52
N TRP A 69 -3.22 -19.40 0.55
CA TRP A 69 -3.43 -20.85 0.53
C TRP A 69 -4.32 -21.29 -0.61
N THR A 70 -5.42 -20.58 -0.78
CA THR A 70 -6.43 -20.92 -1.75
C THR A 70 -5.96 -20.63 -3.17
N LEU A 71 -5.36 -19.47 -3.44
CA LEU A 71 -4.79 -19.17 -4.75
C LEU A 71 -3.71 -20.20 -5.11
N PHE A 72 -2.71 -20.40 -4.26
CA PHE A 72 -1.61 -21.32 -4.54
C PHE A 72 -2.05 -22.79 -4.72
N LYS A 73 -3.09 -23.24 -4.01
CA LYS A 73 -3.65 -24.58 -4.21
C LYS A 73 -4.39 -24.74 -5.54
N ARG A 74 -5.06 -23.69 -6.00
CA ARG A 74 -5.93 -23.73 -7.19
C ARG A 74 -5.14 -23.49 -8.48
N THR A 75 -3.97 -22.86 -8.40
CA THR A 75 -3.14 -22.45 -9.54
C THR A 75 -2.12 -23.50 -10.03
N ALA A 76 -2.27 -24.75 -9.57
CA ALA A 76 -1.20 -25.75 -9.54
C ALA A 76 -0.78 -26.58 -10.78
N PRO A 77 -1.18 -26.34 -12.06
CA PRO A 77 -0.76 -27.24 -13.14
C PRO A 77 0.76 -27.39 -13.33
N VAL A 78 1.51 -26.28 -13.30
CA VAL A 78 2.98 -26.32 -13.44
C VAL A 78 3.68 -26.56 -12.10
N TRP A 79 3.07 -26.09 -11.01
CA TRP A 79 3.58 -26.23 -9.65
C TRP A 79 3.66 -27.68 -9.15
N ARG A 80 2.79 -28.58 -9.65
CA ARG A 80 2.85 -30.02 -9.34
C ARG A 80 4.20 -30.66 -9.67
N LYS A 81 4.95 -30.11 -10.63
CA LYS A 81 6.26 -30.63 -11.05
C LYS A 81 7.42 -30.10 -10.19
N ILE A 82 7.16 -29.14 -9.31
CA ILE A 82 8.13 -28.67 -8.32
C ILE A 82 8.09 -29.65 -7.15
N GLY A 83 9.04 -30.59 -7.15
CA GLY A 83 9.24 -31.53 -6.05
C GLY A 83 9.88 -30.87 -4.83
N PRO A 84 9.98 -31.57 -3.68
CA PRO A 84 10.80 -31.11 -2.58
C PRO A 84 12.23 -30.88 -3.10
N VAL A 85 12.84 -29.77 -2.72
CA VAL A 85 14.27 -29.58 -2.91
C VAL A 85 14.93 -30.61 -2.01
N GLU A 86 15.50 -31.67 -2.60
CA GLU A 86 16.45 -32.50 -1.88
C GLU A 86 17.52 -31.55 -1.36
N THR A 87 17.65 -31.45 -0.04
CA THR A 87 18.66 -30.63 0.63
C THR A 87 20.03 -31.06 0.11
N GLY A 88 20.55 -30.34 -0.90
CA GLY A 88 21.82 -30.66 -1.55
C GLY A 88 21.78 -30.73 -3.08
N VAL A 89 20.63 -30.70 -3.75
CA VAL A 89 20.64 -30.56 -5.22
C VAL A 89 20.80 -29.08 -5.55
N GLU A 90 22.00 -28.73 -6.03
CA GLU A 90 22.34 -27.47 -6.68
C GLU A 90 21.38 -27.18 -7.85
N LEU A 91 20.15 -26.74 -7.56
CA LEU A 91 19.33 -25.97 -8.50
C LEU A 91 19.79 -24.50 -8.57
N CYS A 92 20.89 -24.20 -7.89
CA CYS A 92 21.53 -22.90 -7.83
C CYS A 92 22.60 -22.86 -8.91
N TYR A 93 22.26 -22.33 -10.09
CA TYR A 93 23.31 -21.80 -10.96
C TYR A 93 24.01 -20.69 -10.15
N PRO A 94 25.29 -20.82 -9.76
CA PRO A 94 25.96 -19.86 -8.88
C PRO A 94 25.92 -18.43 -9.44
N VAL A 95 25.80 -18.31 -10.77
CA VAL A 95 25.57 -17.05 -11.49
C VAL A 95 24.29 -16.35 -11.00
N LEU A 96 23.17 -17.06 -10.85
CA LEU A 96 21.90 -16.48 -10.39
C LEU A 96 21.97 -16.00 -8.94
N MET A 97 22.64 -16.73 -8.05
CA MET A 97 22.82 -16.32 -6.65
C MET A 97 23.68 -15.06 -6.52
N LYS A 98 24.73 -14.95 -7.35
CA LYS A 98 25.56 -13.75 -7.43
C LYS A 98 24.74 -12.55 -7.89
N THR A 99 23.94 -12.71 -8.94
CA THR A 99 23.06 -11.65 -9.45
C THR A 99 22.02 -11.20 -8.41
N ILE A 100 21.40 -12.13 -7.68
CA ILE A 100 20.49 -11.75 -6.57
C ILE A 100 21.19 -10.85 -5.56
N ASN A 101 22.40 -11.21 -5.15
CA ASN A 101 23.16 -10.42 -4.21
C ASN A 101 23.52 -9.06 -4.80
N GLU A 102 23.85 -8.98 -6.08
CA GLU A 102 24.10 -7.71 -6.79
C GLU A 102 22.84 -6.82 -6.82
N ILE A 103 21.68 -7.38 -7.17
CA ILE A 103 20.39 -6.68 -7.13
C ILE A 103 20.08 -6.20 -5.70
N ARG A 104 20.30 -7.06 -4.70
CA ARG A 104 20.15 -6.72 -3.29
C ARG A 104 21.04 -5.54 -2.92
N GLN A 105 22.33 -5.58 -3.27
CA GLN A 105 23.24 -4.47 -3.00
C GLN A 105 22.82 -3.19 -3.73
N GLY A 106 22.33 -3.30 -4.98
CA GLY A 106 21.78 -2.18 -5.73
C GLY A 106 20.58 -1.54 -5.04
N ILE A 107 19.58 -2.35 -4.64
CA ILE A 107 18.39 -1.88 -3.91
C ILE A 107 18.78 -1.25 -2.58
N LEU A 108 19.74 -1.84 -1.85
CA LEU A 108 20.22 -1.27 -0.58
C LEU A 108 20.99 0.04 -0.80
N ALA A 109 21.80 0.12 -1.85
CA ALA A 109 22.49 1.35 -2.23
C ALA A 109 21.49 2.44 -2.62
N ASP A 110 20.46 2.12 -3.40
CA ASP A 110 19.42 3.05 -3.82
C ASP A 110 18.50 3.47 -2.68
N SER A 111 18.16 2.56 -1.76
CA SER A 111 17.40 2.90 -0.56
C SER A 111 18.17 3.88 0.33
N LYS A 112 19.47 3.66 0.53
CA LYS A 112 20.38 4.57 1.25
C LYS A 112 20.57 5.90 0.51
N LYS A 113 20.68 5.88 -0.82
CA LYS A 113 20.73 7.09 -1.64
C LYS A 113 19.42 7.86 -1.57
N ASN A 114 18.25 7.21 -1.59
CA ASN A 114 16.94 7.86 -1.56
C ASN A 114 16.62 8.48 -0.20
N SER A 115 17.08 7.90 0.91
CA SER A 115 16.95 8.54 2.23
C SER A 115 17.86 9.78 2.35
N THR A 116 19.09 9.70 1.82
CA THR A 116 20.03 10.82 1.76
C THR A 116 19.56 11.90 0.77
N ALA A 117 19.03 11.50 -0.38
CA ALA A 117 18.52 12.39 -1.42
C ALA A 117 17.23 13.08 -0.98
N ARG A 118 16.32 12.42 -0.25
CA ARG A 118 15.17 13.11 0.37
C ARG A 118 15.62 14.19 1.34
N PHE A 119 16.55 13.87 2.23
CA PHE A 119 17.13 14.85 3.15
C PHE A 119 17.78 16.04 2.41
N VAL A 120 18.46 15.80 1.29
CA VAL A 120 19.07 16.85 0.47
C VAL A 120 18.02 17.63 -0.35
N LEU A 121 17.03 16.96 -0.94
CA LEU A 121 15.96 17.55 -1.77
C LEU A 121 14.94 18.36 -0.97
N ASP A 122 14.78 18.08 0.32
CA ASP A 122 13.97 18.88 1.25
C ASP A 122 14.66 20.21 1.61
N ASN A 123 15.97 20.33 1.32
CA ASN A 123 16.80 21.50 1.60
C ASN A 123 17.21 22.28 0.33
N ILE A 124 16.71 21.91 -0.86
CA ILE A 124 17.06 22.54 -2.14
C ILE A 124 15.83 23.19 -2.78
N ASP A 125 16.01 24.34 -3.43
CA ASP A 125 14.95 25.06 -4.11
C ASP A 125 14.40 24.31 -5.35
N ALA A 126 13.16 24.65 -5.73
CA ALA A 126 12.39 23.93 -6.75
C ALA A 126 13.03 23.95 -8.15
N SER A 127 13.82 24.97 -8.50
CA SER A 127 14.45 25.08 -9.82
C SER A 127 15.64 24.12 -9.96
N THR A 128 16.47 24.04 -8.92
CA THR A 128 17.59 23.11 -8.83
C THR A 128 17.11 21.66 -8.75
N LYS A 129 16.00 21.42 -8.04
CA LYS A 129 15.31 20.13 -8.00
C LYS A 129 14.86 19.65 -9.37
N TYR A 130 14.30 20.55 -10.19
CA TYR A 130 13.83 20.23 -11.54
C TYR A 130 14.99 19.91 -12.51
N ALA A 131 16.10 20.63 -12.39
CA ALA A 131 17.30 20.38 -13.19
C ALA A 131 17.96 19.03 -12.89
N LEU A 132 18.05 18.66 -11.60
CA LEU A 132 18.61 17.37 -11.16
C LEU A 132 17.78 16.17 -11.63
N ILE A 133 16.44 16.29 -11.59
CA ILE A 133 15.52 15.24 -12.07
C ILE A 133 15.70 15.02 -13.58
N ASN A 134 15.79 16.09 -14.37
CA ASN A 134 16.00 15.98 -15.81
C ASN A 134 17.37 15.40 -16.19
N GLN A 135 18.40 15.65 -15.39
CA GLN A 135 19.74 15.10 -15.60
C GLN A 135 19.85 13.61 -15.24
N ALA A 136 19.07 13.15 -14.25
CA ALA A 136 19.02 11.75 -13.83
C ALA A 136 18.20 10.87 -14.80
N MET A 137 17.17 11.43 -15.43
CA MET A 137 16.28 10.74 -16.38
C MET A 137 16.82 10.76 -17.83
N HIS A 138 18.12 10.98 -18.03
CA HIS A 138 18.71 11.03 -19.37
C HIS A 138 18.67 9.63 -20.02
N PRO A 139 18.19 9.50 -21.28
CA PRO A 139 18.00 8.21 -21.95
C PRO A 139 19.25 7.31 -22.00
N GLU A 140 20.44 7.91 -22.07
CA GLU A 140 21.72 7.17 -22.11
C GLU A 140 22.07 6.51 -20.76
N LYS A 141 21.73 7.14 -19.63
CA LYS A 141 21.88 6.53 -18.30
C LYS A 141 20.91 5.37 -18.09
N LEU A 142 19.68 5.54 -18.61
CA LEU A 142 18.66 4.49 -18.59
C LEU A 142 19.02 3.32 -19.52
N ALA A 143 19.85 3.53 -20.54
CA ALA A 143 20.30 2.45 -21.43
C ALA A 143 21.42 1.61 -20.79
N GLU A 144 22.35 2.23 -20.05
CA GLU A 144 23.43 1.52 -19.33
C GLU A 144 22.91 0.61 -18.20
N GLU A 145 21.75 0.89 -17.61
CA GLU A 145 21.16 0.08 -16.53
C GLU A 145 20.43 -1.18 -17.01
N PHE A 146 20.17 -1.32 -18.32
CA PHE A 146 19.29 -2.37 -18.86
C PHE A 146 20.01 -3.51 -19.61
N ASP A 147 21.32 -3.40 -19.84
CA ASP A 147 22.06 -4.30 -20.77
C ASP A 147 22.54 -5.63 -20.14
N ASP A 148 22.01 -6.01 -18.98
CA ASP A 148 22.44 -7.21 -18.28
C ASP A 148 21.51 -8.40 -18.52
N MET A 149 22.01 -9.43 -19.21
CA MET A 149 21.36 -10.75 -19.35
C MET A 149 20.99 -11.35 -17.98
N SER A 150 21.63 -10.90 -16.90
CA SER A 150 21.32 -11.25 -15.52
C SER A 150 19.95 -10.77 -15.04
N LEU A 151 19.35 -9.73 -15.64
CA LEU A 151 18.01 -9.24 -15.27
C LEU A 151 16.88 -10.08 -15.85
N SER A 152 17.18 -10.93 -16.84
CA SER A 152 16.19 -11.73 -17.57
C SER A 152 15.28 -12.53 -16.64
N TRP A 153 15.80 -13.13 -15.57
CA TRP A 153 14.99 -13.92 -14.64
C TRP A 153 14.14 -13.07 -13.69
N ILE A 154 14.51 -11.83 -13.34
CA ILE A 154 13.59 -10.86 -12.67
C ILE A 154 12.50 -10.39 -13.63
N VAL A 155 12.85 -10.22 -14.90
CA VAL A 155 11.93 -9.76 -15.96
C VAL A 155 10.96 -10.86 -16.36
N LEU A 156 11.38 -12.13 -16.34
CA LEU A 156 10.57 -13.30 -16.69
C LEU A 156 9.20 -13.32 -16.00
N PRO A 157 9.10 -13.20 -14.65
CA PRO A 157 7.82 -13.09 -13.96
C PRO A 157 6.94 -11.95 -14.46
N ARG A 158 7.49 -10.88 -15.04
CA ARG A 158 6.73 -9.74 -15.61
C ARG A 158 6.37 -9.95 -17.08
N ALA A 159 7.22 -10.65 -17.82
CA ALA A 159 7.10 -10.97 -19.23
C ALA A 159 6.33 -12.28 -19.44
N TYR A 160 5.00 -12.21 -19.25
CA TYR A 160 4.08 -13.35 -19.37
C TYR A 160 4.32 -14.20 -20.62
N ASP A 161 4.56 -13.57 -21.78
CA ASP A 161 4.76 -14.28 -23.05
C ASP A 161 6.05 -15.11 -23.08
N LEU A 162 7.05 -14.76 -22.28
CA LEU A 162 8.36 -15.45 -22.21
C LEU A 162 8.40 -16.59 -21.18
N LEU A 163 7.39 -16.73 -20.32
CA LEU A 163 7.39 -17.76 -19.27
C LEU A 163 7.22 -19.18 -19.82
N GLU A 164 8.22 -20.04 -19.68
CA GLU A 164 8.15 -21.47 -20.03
C GLU A 164 7.88 -22.36 -18.81
N LYS A 165 7.43 -23.61 -19.00
CA LYS A 165 7.10 -24.51 -17.86
C LYS A 165 8.30 -24.76 -16.97
N GLU A 166 9.50 -24.80 -17.53
CA GLU A 166 10.74 -25.05 -16.81
C GLU A 166 11.18 -23.90 -15.89
N HIS A 167 10.84 -22.64 -16.23
CA HIS A 167 11.25 -21.52 -15.37
C HIS A 167 10.55 -21.55 -14.00
N SER A 168 9.51 -22.37 -13.80
CA SER A 168 8.85 -22.52 -12.49
C SER A 168 9.81 -22.91 -11.37
N ARG A 169 10.92 -23.58 -11.71
CA ARG A 169 11.98 -23.93 -10.76
C ARG A 169 12.70 -22.71 -10.19
N TYR A 170 12.78 -21.60 -10.92
CA TYR A 170 13.41 -20.36 -10.43
C TYR A 170 12.64 -19.70 -9.30
N MET A 171 11.33 -19.98 -9.14
CA MET A 171 10.56 -19.51 -8.00
C MET A 171 11.22 -19.91 -6.66
N LEU A 172 11.83 -21.09 -6.61
CA LEU A 172 12.49 -21.62 -5.41
C LEU A 172 13.66 -20.76 -4.95
N ILE A 173 14.39 -20.16 -5.89
CA ILE A 173 15.52 -19.28 -5.61
C ILE A 173 15.02 -18.05 -4.84
N TYR A 174 13.93 -17.42 -5.33
CA TYR A 174 13.34 -16.26 -4.64
C TYR A 174 12.84 -16.61 -3.23
N ILE A 175 12.25 -17.79 -3.05
CA ILE A 175 11.75 -18.25 -1.75
C ILE A 175 12.91 -18.44 -0.77
N GLU A 176 14.01 -19.06 -1.21
CA GLU A 176 15.18 -19.27 -0.36
C GLU A 176 15.79 -17.95 0.13
N PHE A 177 15.88 -16.94 -0.74
CA PHE A 177 16.30 -15.61 -0.31
C PHE A 177 15.27 -14.93 0.59
N LEU A 178 13.99 -15.07 0.28
CA LEU A 178 12.92 -14.48 1.08
C LEU A 178 12.91 -15.01 2.52
N ASP A 179 13.23 -16.30 2.72
CA ASP A 179 13.29 -16.92 4.04
C ASP A 179 14.42 -16.36 4.92
N ASN A 180 15.54 -16.00 4.29
CA ASN A 180 16.77 -15.56 4.97
C ASN A 180 16.93 -14.03 5.02
N GLU A 181 16.09 -13.28 4.31
CA GLU A 181 16.23 -11.83 4.19
C GLU A 181 15.58 -11.07 5.35
N THR A 182 16.28 -10.05 5.84
CA THR A 182 15.82 -9.13 6.89
C THR A 182 15.54 -7.72 6.36
N GLU A 183 16.09 -7.37 5.19
CA GLU A 183 15.93 -6.06 4.56
C GLU A 183 14.54 -5.91 3.91
N SER A 184 13.68 -5.12 4.53
CA SER A 184 12.26 -4.98 4.15
C SER A 184 12.03 -4.61 2.68
N GLU A 185 12.85 -3.72 2.11
CA GLU A 185 12.71 -3.32 0.69
C GLU A 185 13.01 -4.47 -0.27
N PHE A 186 14.01 -5.31 0.06
CA PHE A 186 14.34 -6.46 -0.77
C PHE A 186 13.29 -7.56 -0.64
N VAL A 187 12.81 -7.82 0.58
CA VAL A 187 11.70 -8.75 0.86
C VAL A 187 10.46 -8.40 0.01
N LYS A 188 10.09 -7.12 -0.06
CA LYS A 188 8.95 -6.66 -0.87
C LYS A 188 9.11 -6.99 -2.36
N ILE A 189 10.31 -6.78 -2.90
CA ILE A 189 10.60 -7.04 -4.32
C ILE A 189 10.58 -8.55 -4.61
N LEU A 190 11.25 -9.36 -3.79
CA LEU A 190 11.24 -10.82 -3.91
C LEU A 190 9.82 -11.38 -3.88
N ALA A 191 9.02 -10.90 -2.94
CA ALA A 191 7.66 -11.34 -2.84
C ALA A 191 6.80 -10.93 -4.03
N ARG A 192 6.91 -9.68 -4.48
CA ARG A 192 6.26 -9.22 -5.71
C ARG A 192 6.57 -10.13 -6.88
N ILE A 193 7.84 -10.51 -7.03
CA ILE A 193 8.27 -11.44 -8.07
C ILE A 193 7.55 -12.78 -7.90
N ILE A 194 7.54 -13.39 -6.71
CA ILE A 194 6.83 -14.65 -6.45
C ILE A 194 5.32 -14.53 -6.81
N ILE A 195 4.69 -13.42 -6.47
CA ILE A 195 3.26 -13.18 -6.75
C ILE A 195 3.00 -13.07 -8.27
N GLU A 196 3.80 -12.27 -8.98
CA GLU A 196 3.71 -12.12 -10.43
C GLU A 196 3.96 -13.45 -11.13
N PHE A 197 4.93 -14.22 -10.63
CA PHE A 197 5.22 -15.57 -11.07
C PHE A 197 3.98 -16.46 -10.92
N VAL A 198 3.39 -16.49 -9.73
CA VAL A 198 2.19 -17.30 -9.44
C VAL A 198 1.05 -16.89 -10.37
N GLY A 199 0.68 -15.61 -10.41
CA GLY A 199 -0.41 -15.13 -11.25
C GLY A 199 -0.22 -15.46 -12.73
N ASN A 200 0.97 -15.21 -13.28
CA ASN A 200 1.23 -15.43 -14.70
C ASN A 200 1.30 -16.91 -15.08
N TYR A 201 1.91 -17.77 -14.27
CA TYR A 201 1.89 -19.22 -14.54
C TYR A 201 0.49 -19.80 -14.49
N SER A 202 -0.29 -19.36 -13.50
CA SER A 202 -1.69 -19.76 -13.35
C SER A 202 -2.45 -19.50 -14.64
N LEU A 203 -2.30 -18.31 -15.21
CA LEU A 203 -3.08 -17.88 -16.35
C LEU A 203 -2.53 -18.38 -17.70
N LYS A 204 -1.22 -18.64 -17.78
CA LYS A 204 -0.55 -19.11 -19.00
C LYS A 204 -0.83 -20.57 -19.31
N TYR A 205 -0.88 -21.41 -18.28
CA TYR A 205 -0.93 -22.86 -18.44
C TYR A 205 -2.28 -23.49 -18.09
N ILE A 206 -3.34 -22.68 -17.97
CA ILE A 206 -4.71 -23.18 -17.90
C ILE A 206 -5.24 -23.31 -19.34
N ASP A 207 -5.45 -24.56 -19.77
CA ASP A 207 -5.99 -24.88 -21.09
C ASP A 207 -7.51 -24.65 -21.17
N ASN A 208 -8.23 -24.76 -20.04
CA ASN A 208 -9.68 -24.60 -19.99
C ASN A 208 -10.08 -23.12 -19.88
N PHE A 209 -10.76 -22.60 -20.90
CA PHE A 209 -11.18 -21.19 -20.96
C PHE A 209 -12.06 -20.76 -19.78
N GLN A 210 -13.02 -21.59 -19.35
CA GLN A 210 -13.88 -21.26 -18.20
C GLN A 210 -13.06 -21.23 -16.90
N LEU A 211 -12.19 -22.21 -16.69
CA LEU A 211 -11.29 -22.23 -15.55
C LEU A 211 -10.36 -21.01 -15.54
N LYS A 212 -9.87 -20.60 -16.72
CA LYS A 212 -9.05 -19.39 -16.87
C LYS A 212 -9.83 -18.16 -16.45
N LYS A 213 -11.09 -18.01 -16.89
CA LYS A 213 -11.98 -16.92 -16.47
C LYS A 213 -12.20 -16.90 -14.96
N HIS A 214 -12.47 -18.05 -14.33
CA HIS A 214 -12.62 -18.15 -12.88
C HIS A 214 -11.31 -17.79 -12.15
N MET A 215 -10.15 -18.18 -12.69
CA MET A 215 -8.85 -17.84 -12.14
C MET A 215 -8.55 -16.33 -12.23
N VAL A 216 -8.87 -15.69 -13.36
CA VAL A 216 -8.74 -14.23 -13.52
C VAL A 216 -9.60 -13.51 -12.48
N ASN A 217 -10.86 -13.95 -12.30
CA ASN A 217 -11.74 -13.40 -11.27
C ASN A 217 -11.15 -13.60 -9.86
N ALA A 218 -10.68 -14.79 -9.54
CA ALA A 218 -10.10 -15.09 -8.23
C ALA A 218 -8.84 -14.27 -7.93
N LEU A 219 -7.93 -14.13 -8.91
CA LEU A 219 -6.73 -13.30 -8.75
C LEU A 219 -7.12 -11.83 -8.55
N PHE A 220 -8.00 -11.31 -9.41
CA PHE A 220 -8.45 -9.93 -9.33
C PHE A 220 -9.11 -9.61 -7.99
N TYR A 221 -10.17 -10.34 -7.62
CA TYR A 221 -10.91 -10.05 -6.39
C TYR A 221 -10.11 -10.41 -5.14
N GLY A 222 -9.18 -11.37 -5.21
CA GLY A 222 -8.23 -11.64 -4.13
C GLY A 222 -7.32 -10.44 -3.86
N TYR A 223 -6.77 -9.81 -4.90
CA TYR A 223 -6.03 -8.55 -4.76
C TYR A 223 -6.91 -7.40 -4.30
N ALA A 224 -8.15 -7.31 -4.79
CA ALA A 224 -9.08 -6.27 -4.34
C ALA A 224 -9.43 -6.41 -2.85
N THR A 225 -9.69 -7.62 -2.34
CA THR A 225 -9.88 -7.83 -0.89
C THR A 225 -8.63 -7.43 -0.13
N MET A 226 -7.44 -7.86 -0.55
CA MET A 226 -6.20 -7.51 0.14
C MET A 226 -5.98 -5.99 0.14
N PHE A 227 -6.33 -5.28 -0.93
CA PHE A 227 -6.32 -3.82 -0.93
C PHE A 227 -7.22 -3.26 0.18
N TRP A 228 -8.49 -3.65 0.27
CA TRP A 228 -9.43 -3.09 1.24
C TRP A 228 -9.02 -3.39 2.68
N LYS A 229 -8.64 -4.64 2.94
CA LYS A 229 -8.15 -5.10 4.24
C LYS A 229 -6.93 -4.28 4.70
N ASN A 230 -5.95 -4.13 3.81
CA ASN A 230 -4.71 -3.42 4.12
C ASN A 230 -4.84 -1.89 4.04
N LEU A 231 -5.91 -1.35 3.43
CA LEU A 231 -6.16 0.09 3.39
C LEU A 231 -6.58 0.61 4.76
N VAL A 232 -7.38 -0.14 5.52
CA VAL A 232 -7.81 0.25 6.88
C VAL A 232 -6.72 -0.03 7.89
N THR A 233 -6.20 -1.26 7.86
CA THR A 233 -5.26 -1.76 8.86
C THR A 233 -4.02 -2.29 8.16
N PRO A 234 -2.94 -1.49 8.06
CA PRO A 234 -1.70 -1.99 7.50
C PRO A 234 -1.16 -3.15 8.36
N PRO A 235 -0.44 -4.10 7.76
CA PRO A 235 0.20 -5.18 8.48
C PRO A 235 1.22 -4.62 9.49
N PRO A 236 1.35 -5.25 10.68
CA PRO A 236 2.36 -4.86 11.65
C PRO A 236 3.76 -4.86 11.03
N GLY A 237 4.49 -3.75 11.18
CA GLY A 237 5.83 -3.56 10.64
C GLY A 237 5.89 -3.04 9.20
N LEU A 238 4.76 -2.87 8.53
CA LEU A 238 4.66 -2.36 7.14
C LEU A 238 3.86 -1.07 7.02
N GLU A 239 3.57 -0.40 8.13
CA GLU A 239 2.76 0.81 8.18
C GLU A 239 3.30 1.92 7.26
N ASP A 240 4.63 2.05 7.15
CA ASP A 240 5.29 3.04 6.29
C ASP A 240 5.31 2.65 4.79
N SER A 241 4.83 1.45 4.45
CA SER A 241 5.05 0.85 3.12
C SER A 241 3.91 1.06 2.12
N LEU A 242 2.74 1.54 2.58
CA LEU A 242 1.53 1.68 1.77
C LEU A 242 1.21 0.40 0.96
N ILE A 243 1.32 -0.76 1.60
CA ILE A 243 1.24 -2.07 0.92
C ILE A 243 -0.04 -2.27 0.12
N PHE A 244 -1.14 -1.64 0.54
CA PHE A 244 -2.41 -1.65 -0.20
C PHE A 244 -2.24 -1.18 -1.66
N ASP A 245 -1.34 -0.23 -1.91
CA ASP A 245 -1.11 0.31 -3.26
C ASP A 245 -0.49 -0.74 -4.20
N SER A 246 0.29 -1.68 -3.67
CA SER A 246 0.80 -2.82 -4.42
C SER A 246 -0.34 -3.73 -4.89
N TYR A 247 -1.34 -3.96 -4.04
CA TYR A 247 -2.51 -4.76 -4.41
C TYR A 247 -3.39 -4.07 -5.46
N LEU A 248 -3.55 -2.74 -5.39
CA LEU A 248 -4.20 -1.98 -6.45
C LEU A 248 -3.47 -2.14 -7.79
N ARG A 249 -2.13 -2.04 -7.80
CA ARG A 249 -1.32 -2.25 -9.01
C ARG A 249 -1.47 -3.66 -9.58
N LEU A 250 -1.48 -4.68 -8.72
CA LEU A 250 -1.69 -6.07 -9.13
C LEU A 250 -3.10 -6.28 -9.70
N ALA A 251 -4.14 -5.73 -9.08
CA ALA A 251 -5.51 -5.80 -9.57
C ALA A 251 -5.66 -5.16 -10.96
N ARG A 252 -5.08 -3.96 -11.17
CA ARG A 252 -5.03 -3.30 -12.48
C ARG A 252 -4.32 -4.15 -13.53
N MET A 253 -3.14 -4.68 -13.20
CA MET A 253 -2.40 -5.55 -14.11
C MET A 253 -3.25 -6.77 -14.56
N ILE A 254 -3.98 -7.40 -13.63
CA ILE A 254 -4.86 -8.53 -13.98
C ILE A 254 -5.99 -8.08 -14.92
N HIS A 255 -6.64 -6.97 -14.61
CA HIS A 255 -7.70 -6.41 -15.46
C HIS A 255 -7.18 -6.08 -16.87
N ASP A 256 -6.14 -5.25 -16.96
CA ASP A 256 -5.66 -4.71 -18.23
C ASP A 256 -5.14 -5.82 -19.16
N ARG A 257 -4.48 -6.83 -18.58
CA ARG A 257 -3.87 -7.93 -19.34
C ARG A 257 -4.86 -9.03 -19.71
N PHE A 258 -5.82 -9.36 -18.84
CA PHE A 258 -6.62 -10.58 -18.98
C PHE A 258 -8.13 -10.35 -19.09
N ALA A 259 -8.63 -9.17 -18.70
CA ALA A 259 -10.05 -8.86 -18.72
C ALA A 259 -10.35 -7.37 -19.02
N PRO A 260 -9.74 -6.74 -20.05
CA PRO A 260 -9.85 -5.30 -20.28
C PRO A 260 -11.27 -4.82 -20.59
N SER A 261 -12.17 -5.72 -20.99
CA SER A 261 -13.59 -5.43 -21.26
C SER A 261 -14.50 -5.66 -20.05
N ASN A 262 -13.97 -6.08 -18.89
CA ASN A 262 -14.78 -6.39 -17.71
C ASN A 262 -15.11 -5.13 -16.90
N ARG A 263 -16.33 -4.62 -17.08
CA ARG A 263 -16.80 -3.39 -16.41
C ARG A 263 -16.81 -3.48 -14.89
N ASP A 264 -17.19 -4.61 -14.30
CA ASP A 264 -17.23 -4.75 -12.83
C ASP A 264 -15.84 -4.64 -12.20
N MET A 265 -14.82 -5.20 -12.87
CA MET A 265 -13.42 -5.06 -12.45
C MET A 265 -12.93 -3.62 -12.59
N ALA A 266 -13.25 -2.95 -13.71
CA ALA A 266 -12.91 -1.54 -13.92
C ALA A 266 -13.56 -0.62 -12.87
N GLU A 267 -14.85 -0.82 -12.57
CA GLU A 267 -15.57 -0.08 -11.53
C GLU A 267 -14.99 -0.34 -10.13
N THR A 268 -14.55 -1.57 -9.86
CA THR A 268 -13.87 -1.93 -8.60
C THR A 268 -12.54 -1.18 -8.48
N ILE A 269 -11.73 -1.16 -9.55
CA ILE A 269 -10.46 -0.40 -9.60
C ILE A 269 -10.72 1.09 -9.35
N GLU A 270 -11.70 1.70 -10.04
CA GLU A 270 -12.04 3.12 -9.88
C GLU A 270 -12.49 3.42 -8.44
N LYS A 271 -13.22 2.49 -7.81
CA LYS A 271 -13.60 2.61 -6.39
C LYS A 271 -12.37 2.58 -5.48
N MET A 272 -11.46 1.63 -5.69
CA MET A 272 -10.20 1.53 -4.92
C MET A 272 -9.36 2.80 -5.04
N GLU A 273 -9.21 3.34 -6.26
CA GLU A 273 -8.50 4.60 -6.52
C GLU A 273 -9.13 5.78 -5.80
N ARG A 274 -10.45 5.94 -5.92
CA ARG A 274 -11.17 7.03 -5.27
C ARG A 274 -11.04 6.97 -3.75
N GLU A 275 -11.11 5.80 -3.13
CA GLU A 275 -10.92 5.69 -1.68
C GLU A 275 -9.47 5.95 -1.26
N LYS A 276 -8.48 5.48 -2.04
CA LYS A 276 -7.07 5.84 -1.83
C LYS A 276 -6.88 7.35 -1.88
N GLU A 277 -7.43 8.04 -2.88
CA GLU A 277 -7.29 9.49 -3.04
C GLU A 277 -7.98 10.29 -1.93
N LYS A 278 -9.02 9.74 -1.28
CA LYS A 278 -9.65 10.37 -0.12
C LYS A 278 -8.79 10.34 1.14
N ILE A 279 -7.92 9.33 1.29
CA ILE A 279 -6.99 9.17 2.42
C ILE A 279 -5.64 9.84 2.12
N PHE A 280 -5.13 9.67 0.90
CA PHE A 280 -3.84 10.15 0.42
C PHE A 280 -4.00 11.02 -0.85
N PRO A 281 -4.60 12.22 -0.76
CA PRO A 281 -4.81 13.06 -1.93
C PRO A 281 -3.48 13.57 -2.51
N ALA A 282 -3.43 13.67 -3.84
CA ALA A 282 -2.31 14.30 -4.55
C ALA A 282 -2.23 15.80 -4.22
N TYR A 283 -1.01 16.36 -4.27
CA TYR A 283 -0.69 17.73 -3.85
C TYR A 283 -1.60 18.80 -4.48
N ASN A 284 -1.97 18.62 -5.75
CA ASN A 284 -2.80 19.52 -6.55
C ASN A 284 -4.32 19.30 -6.42
N ILE A 285 -4.78 18.22 -5.77
CA ILE A 285 -6.20 17.86 -5.63
C ILE A 285 -6.74 18.22 -4.23
N PHE A 286 -5.86 18.62 -3.31
CA PHE A 286 -6.25 19.09 -1.98
C PHE A 286 -7.24 20.27 -2.10
N GLY A 287 -8.49 20.00 -1.73
CA GLY A 287 -9.58 20.97 -1.75
C GLY A 287 -10.68 20.75 -2.80
N LEU A 288 -10.55 19.86 -3.79
CA LEU A 288 -11.68 19.56 -4.71
C LEU A 288 -12.59 18.44 -4.18
N ALA A 289 -12.02 17.48 -3.45
CA ALA A 289 -12.72 16.27 -2.99
C ALA A 289 -13.55 16.43 -1.68
N HIS A 290 -13.63 17.63 -1.10
CA HIS A 290 -13.99 17.80 0.32
C HIS A 290 -15.37 18.44 0.58
N ARG A 291 -16.34 18.19 -0.31
CA ARG A 291 -17.67 18.83 -0.28
C ARG A 291 -18.64 18.29 0.78
N ARG A 292 -18.28 17.26 1.56
CA ARG A 292 -19.13 16.72 2.64
C ARG A 292 -18.35 16.71 3.94
N HIS A 293 -19.01 17.08 5.03
CA HIS A 293 -18.49 17.12 6.40
C HIS A 293 -17.38 16.10 6.61
N ALA A 294 -16.17 16.62 6.90
CA ALA A 294 -14.93 15.87 6.88
C ALA A 294 -15.06 14.56 7.67
N ASP A 295 -15.10 13.43 6.95
CA ASP A 295 -15.02 12.15 7.60
C ASP A 295 -13.64 12.05 8.25
N VAL A 296 -13.61 12.22 9.57
CA VAL A 296 -12.36 12.23 10.34
C VAL A 296 -11.74 10.84 10.42
N ASN A 297 -12.49 9.78 10.14
CA ASN A 297 -11.97 8.42 10.18
C ASN A 297 -10.91 8.21 9.09
N ARG A 298 -11.05 8.83 7.92
CA ARG A 298 -10.02 8.69 6.88
C ARG A 298 -8.66 9.29 7.28
N PHE A 299 -8.66 10.36 8.09
CA PHE A 299 -7.41 10.91 8.64
C PHE A 299 -6.83 9.98 9.69
N PHE A 300 -7.69 9.34 10.48
CA PHE A 300 -7.24 8.32 11.41
C PHE A 300 -6.64 7.10 10.68
N VAL A 301 -7.32 6.59 9.65
CA VAL A 301 -6.81 5.55 8.76
C VAL A 301 -5.48 5.96 8.15
N ALA A 302 -5.35 7.21 7.65
CA ALA A 302 -4.06 7.71 7.17
C ALA A 302 -2.98 7.59 8.24
N LEU A 303 -3.23 8.01 9.49
CA LEU A 303 -2.27 7.90 10.59
C LEU A 303 -1.88 6.45 10.95
N CYS A 304 -2.69 5.45 10.59
CA CYS A 304 -2.31 4.04 10.72
C CYS A 304 -1.17 3.67 9.75
N HIS A 305 -1.01 4.39 8.63
CA HIS A 305 0.01 4.19 7.60
C HIS A 305 1.29 5.01 7.81
N GLY A 306 1.78 5.07 9.06
CA GLY A 306 3.14 5.52 9.27
C GLY A 306 3.42 6.98 8.89
N MET A 307 4.65 7.26 8.47
CA MET A 307 5.10 8.57 8.00
C MET A 307 4.34 9.08 6.75
N PRO A 308 4.09 8.27 5.71
CA PRO A 308 3.28 8.72 4.56
C PRO A 308 1.88 9.21 4.99
N GLY A 309 1.30 8.52 5.98
CA GLY A 309 0.07 8.91 6.65
C GLY A 309 0.17 10.26 7.35
N VAL A 310 1.17 10.40 8.22
CA VAL A 310 1.45 11.64 8.95
C VAL A 310 1.61 12.82 7.98
N GLU A 311 2.43 12.68 6.95
CA GLU A 311 2.66 13.72 5.94
C GLU A 311 1.36 14.13 5.23
N SER A 312 0.53 13.16 4.86
CA SER A 312 -0.78 13.42 4.21
C SER A 312 -1.69 14.25 5.12
N VAL A 313 -1.80 13.87 6.39
CA VAL A 313 -2.67 14.55 7.37
C VAL A 313 -2.12 15.92 7.77
N VAL A 314 -0.80 16.03 8.01
CA VAL A 314 -0.13 17.30 8.29
C VAL A 314 -0.30 18.26 7.12
N ARG A 315 -0.15 17.79 5.87
CA ARG A 315 -0.38 18.60 4.67
C ARG A 315 -1.84 19.09 4.59
N PHE A 316 -2.79 18.27 5.02
CA PHE A 316 -4.21 18.68 5.07
C PHE A 316 -4.46 19.82 6.06
N PHE A 317 -3.83 19.78 7.24
CA PHE A 317 -4.08 20.75 8.31
C PHE A 317 -3.03 21.87 8.42
N GLY A 318 -1.92 21.78 7.69
CA GLY A 318 -0.75 22.66 7.83
C GLY A 318 -0.96 24.09 7.33
N LEU A 319 -0.02 24.97 7.71
CA LEU A 319 0.06 26.34 7.20
C LEU A 319 0.57 26.31 5.75
N GLY A 320 -0.07 27.05 4.85
CA GLY A 320 0.35 27.08 3.44
C GLY A 320 -0.16 25.92 2.57
N GLY A 321 -0.95 25.00 3.12
CA GLY A 321 -1.78 24.11 2.30
C GLY A 321 -2.79 24.92 1.46
N PRO A 322 -3.49 24.32 0.49
CA PRO A 322 -4.44 25.02 -0.41
C PRO A 322 -5.75 25.47 0.30
N LEU A 323 -5.64 25.96 1.53
CA LEU A 323 -6.71 26.38 2.43
C LEU A 323 -7.04 27.89 2.34
N LEU A 324 -6.55 28.59 1.31
CA LEU A 324 -6.88 29.98 0.99
C LEU A 324 -7.72 29.99 -0.30
N LYS A 325 -8.83 30.72 -0.48
CA LYS A 325 -9.50 31.81 0.26
C LYS A 325 -10.90 32.01 -0.35
N ASP A 326 -11.61 33.04 0.11
CA ASP A 326 -12.98 33.43 -0.23
C ASP A 326 -13.41 33.28 -1.71
N LYS A 327 -14.62 32.73 -1.89
CA LYS A 327 -15.41 32.67 -3.14
C LYS A 327 -14.85 31.76 -4.28
N THR A 328 -14.74 30.44 -4.09
CA THR A 328 -15.09 29.34 -5.06
C THR A 328 -14.43 27.97 -4.74
N ASP A 329 -15.03 26.90 -5.29
CA ASP A 329 -14.42 25.60 -5.65
C ASP A 329 -13.94 24.59 -4.58
N GLY A 330 -14.68 24.48 -3.47
CA GLY A 330 -14.72 23.23 -2.68
C GLY A 330 -13.68 23.05 -1.58
N ARG A 331 -12.78 24.01 -1.36
CA ARG A 331 -11.68 23.92 -0.37
C ARG A 331 -12.16 24.20 1.06
N LEU A 332 -11.53 23.59 2.08
CA LEU A 332 -11.90 23.76 3.50
C LEU A 332 -11.44 25.13 4.02
N PRO A 333 -12.32 25.96 4.61
CA PRO A 333 -11.89 27.23 5.20
C PRO A 333 -11.06 26.98 6.47
N TYR A 334 -9.99 27.77 6.70
CA TYR A 334 -9.17 27.70 7.92
C TYR A 334 -10.00 27.78 9.21
N VAL A 335 -11.15 28.47 9.19
CA VAL A 335 -12.09 28.57 10.32
C VAL A 335 -12.67 27.20 10.73
N ALA A 336 -12.76 26.25 9.80
CA ALA A 336 -13.25 24.89 10.06
C ALA A 336 -12.18 23.92 10.58
N VAL A 337 -10.89 24.28 10.48
CA VAL A 337 -9.78 23.43 10.94
C VAL A 337 -9.91 23.02 12.42
N PRO A 338 -10.18 23.93 13.38
CA PRO A 338 -10.35 23.53 14.78
C PRO A 338 -11.51 22.55 15.00
N VAL A 339 -12.60 22.67 14.25
CA VAL A 339 -13.76 21.77 14.40
C VAL A 339 -13.39 20.37 13.94
N THR A 340 -12.77 20.24 12.76
CA THR A 340 -12.33 18.95 12.22
C THR A 340 -11.24 18.31 13.08
N LEU A 341 -10.25 19.08 13.52
CA LEU A 341 -9.21 18.59 14.44
C LEU A 341 -9.79 18.15 15.77
N SER A 342 -10.79 18.85 16.31
CA SER A 342 -11.44 18.47 17.56
C SER A 342 -12.12 17.10 17.44
N ALA A 343 -12.80 16.85 16.32
CA ALA A 343 -13.40 15.56 16.03
C ALA A 343 -12.34 14.45 15.86
N LEU A 344 -11.26 14.71 15.09
CA LEU A 344 -10.15 13.77 14.95
C LEU A 344 -9.47 13.47 16.29
N PHE A 345 -9.22 14.48 17.13
CA PHE A 345 -8.56 14.30 18.42
C PHE A 345 -9.45 13.53 19.40
N ARG A 346 -10.77 13.69 19.33
CA ARG A 346 -11.71 12.85 20.09
C ARG A 346 -11.64 11.39 19.66
N LEU A 347 -11.56 11.14 18.35
CA LEU A 347 -11.39 9.79 17.80
C LEU A 347 -10.06 9.17 18.25
N ILE A 348 -8.95 9.92 18.14
CA ILE A 348 -7.64 9.50 18.63
C ILE A 348 -7.71 9.16 20.12
N ARG A 349 -8.26 10.03 20.98
CA ARG A 349 -8.37 9.74 22.42
C ARG A 349 -9.13 8.46 22.72
N LYS A 350 -10.22 8.19 21.98
CA LYS A 350 -11.04 6.99 22.16
C LYS A 350 -10.26 5.72 21.77
N ARG A 351 -9.47 5.78 20.70
CA ARG A 351 -8.80 4.61 20.12
C ARG A 351 -7.37 4.37 20.62
N TYR A 352 -6.66 5.42 21.03
CA TYR A 352 -5.20 5.41 21.28
C TYR A 352 -4.68 4.23 22.12
N ARG A 353 -5.45 3.77 23.11
CA ARG A 353 -5.07 2.63 23.98
C ARG A 353 -5.09 1.27 23.29
N PHE A 354 -5.89 1.14 22.22
CA PHE A 354 -6.08 -0.09 21.46
C PHE A 354 -5.23 -0.13 20.18
N GLU A 355 -4.50 0.96 19.89
CA GLU A 355 -3.71 1.07 18.67
C GLU A 355 -2.31 0.45 18.83
N THR A 356 -1.74 0.00 17.70
CA THR A 356 -0.41 -0.61 17.68
C THR A 356 0.67 0.36 18.16
N PRO A 357 1.82 -0.13 18.67
CA PRO A 357 2.94 0.74 19.03
C PRO A 357 3.36 1.69 17.89
N LYS A 358 3.35 1.21 16.65
CA LYS A 358 3.71 2.00 15.48
C LYS A 358 2.67 3.08 15.16
N THR A 359 1.37 2.77 15.17
CA THR A 359 0.32 3.78 14.99
C THR A 359 0.37 4.84 16.10
N ARG A 360 0.65 4.44 17.36
CA ARG A 360 0.87 5.38 18.46
C ARG A 360 2.08 6.30 18.20
N GLN A 361 3.16 5.79 17.63
CA GLN A 361 4.31 6.59 17.20
C GLN A 361 3.91 7.57 16.09
N SER A 362 3.20 7.13 15.06
CA SER A 362 2.68 8.00 13.98
C SER A 362 1.79 9.12 14.51
N ILE A 363 0.91 8.83 15.47
CA ILE A 363 0.06 9.84 16.12
C ILE A 363 0.93 10.89 16.85
N ARG A 364 1.98 10.46 17.57
CA ARG A 364 2.90 11.39 18.26
C ARG A 364 3.64 12.28 17.26
N GLU A 365 4.13 11.68 16.18
CA GLU A 365 4.83 12.40 15.12
C GLU A 365 3.92 13.42 14.42
N PHE A 366 2.69 13.03 14.12
CA PHE A 366 1.65 13.94 13.63
C PHE A 366 1.42 15.13 14.56
N LEU A 367 1.31 14.90 15.88
CA LEU A 367 1.13 15.99 16.85
C LEU A 367 2.36 16.88 16.94
N PHE A 368 3.56 16.30 16.87
CA PHE A 368 4.80 17.07 16.86
C PHE A 368 4.87 17.99 15.63
N GLN A 369 4.69 17.45 14.42
CA GLN A 369 4.75 18.23 13.19
C GLN A 369 3.63 19.27 13.10
N LEU A 370 2.39 18.90 13.46
CA LEU A 370 1.28 19.85 13.49
C LEU A 370 1.51 20.95 14.53
N GLY A 371 2.03 20.60 15.71
CA GLY A 371 2.38 21.55 16.76
C GLY A 371 3.46 22.54 16.31
N SER A 372 4.51 22.05 15.65
CA SER A 372 5.58 22.86 15.05
C SER A 372 5.04 23.83 13.99
N ASN A 373 4.15 23.35 13.10
CA ASN A 373 3.52 24.19 12.10
C ASN A 373 2.70 25.34 12.71
N TYR A 374 2.02 25.09 13.84
CA TYR A 374 1.19 26.10 14.52
C TYR A 374 1.92 26.84 15.66
N HIS A 375 3.22 26.62 15.83
CA HIS A 375 4.01 27.31 16.84
C HIS A 375 4.08 28.82 16.51
N PRO A 376 3.96 29.72 17.50
CA PRO A 376 4.01 31.17 17.26
C PRO A 376 5.25 31.63 16.47
N ASP A 377 6.42 31.04 16.77
CA ASP A 377 7.67 31.40 16.09
C ASP A 377 7.68 30.94 14.62
N HIS A 378 7.16 29.73 14.34
CA HIS A 378 7.05 29.23 12.97
C HIS A 378 6.07 30.07 12.15
N ILE A 379 4.94 30.46 12.73
CA ILE A 379 3.99 31.40 12.09
C ILE A 379 4.70 32.71 11.77
N ARG A 380 5.42 33.31 12.72
CA ARG A 380 6.17 34.56 12.47
C ARG A 380 7.19 34.43 11.35
N MET A 381 7.89 33.29 11.28
CA MET A 381 8.86 32.99 10.23
C MET A 381 8.22 32.89 8.85
N VAL A 382 7.13 32.12 8.72
CA VAL A 382 6.39 31.91 7.45
C VAL A 382 5.87 33.23 6.87
N PHE A 383 5.48 34.18 7.72
CA PHE A 383 4.99 35.49 7.26
C PHE A 383 6.07 36.58 7.17
N SER A 384 7.36 36.27 7.45
CA SER A 384 8.52 37.15 7.21
C SER A 384 8.32 38.63 7.56
N GLY A 385 7.69 38.91 8.71
CA GLY A 385 7.43 40.28 9.19
C GLY A 385 6.14 40.94 8.71
N SER A 386 5.38 40.31 7.80
CA SER A 386 4.00 40.70 7.49
C SER A 386 3.02 40.17 8.54
N GLU A 387 1.93 40.91 8.78
CA GLU A 387 0.89 40.49 9.71
C GLU A 387 0.21 39.20 9.20
N PRO A 388 0.21 38.08 9.97
CA PRO A 388 -0.52 36.88 9.56
C PRO A 388 -2.01 37.20 9.35
N PRO A 389 -2.69 36.57 8.38
CA PRO A 389 -4.10 36.80 8.11
C PRO A 389 -4.95 36.73 9.39
N LYS A 390 -5.96 37.59 9.53
CA LYS A 390 -6.84 37.64 10.73
C LYS A 390 -7.38 36.27 11.14
N VAL A 391 -7.76 35.44 10.16
CA VAL A 391 -8.25 34.08 10.39
C VAL A 391 -7.17 33.21 11.06
N LEU A 392 -5.91 33.34 10.64
CA LEU A 392 -4.82 32.56 11.21
C LEU A 392 -4.43 33.02 12.62
N ARG A 393 -4.54 34.32 12.92
CA ARG A 393 -4.39 34.85 14.29
C ARG A 393 -5.39 34.24 15.27
N PHE A 394 -6.59 33.90 14.79
CA PHE A 394 -7.63 33.26 15.58
C PHE A 394 -7.45 31.72 15.66
N VAL A 395 -7.18 31.09 14.52
CA VAL A 395 -7.09 29.62 14.42
C VAL A 395 -5.79 29.09 15.03
N GLY A 396 -4.67 29.77 14.83
CA GLY A 396 -3.34 29.28 15.18
C GLY A 396 -3.17 28.94 16.66
N PRO A 397 -3.40 29.89 17.60
CA PRO A 397 -3.33 29.62 19.03
C PRO A 397 -4.28 28.51 19.50
N ARG A 398 -5.46 28.41 18.88
CA ARG A 398 -6.45 27.38 19.22
C ARG A 398 -5.97 25.99 18.81
N VAL A 399 -5.47 25.84 17.59
CA VAL A 399 -4.93 24.57 17.10
C VAL A 399 -3.72 24.16 17.92
N PHE A 400 -2.79 25.08 18.19
CA PHE A 400 -1.61 24.84 19.00
C PHE A 400 -1.99 24.32 20.41
N LYS A 401 -2.93 24.99 21.08
CA LYS A 401 -3.44 24.54 22.39
C LYS A 401 -4.08 23.15 22.33
N MET A 402 -4.90 22.88 21.30
CA MET A 402 -5.53 21.56 21.12
C MET A 402 -4.48 20.44 20.96
N VAL A 403 -3.39 20.72 20.23
CA VAL A 403 -2.27 19.78 20.06
C VAL A 403 -1.60 19.50 21.42
N GLN A 404 -1.30 20.54 22.19
CA GLN A 404 -0.73 20.40 23.53
C GLN A 404 -1.64 19.57 24.45
N ASP A 405 -2.94 19.86 24.47
CA ASP A 405 -3.93 19.14 25.29
C ASP A 405 -3.97 17.64 24.96
N LEU A 406 -3.85 17.27 23.68
CA LEU A 406 -3.81 15.87 23.26
C LEU A 406 -2.45 15.22 23.58
N ALA A 407 -1.34 15.94 23.36
CA ALA A 407 0.00 15.46 23.69
C ALA A 407 0.14 15.14 25.19
N THR A 408 -0.38 16.02 26.06
CA THR A 408 -0.40 15.78 27.51
C THR A 408 -1.27 14.57 27.88
N PHE A 409 -2.44 14.39 27.24
CA PHE A 409 -3.26 13.19 27.43
C PHE A 409 -2.49 11.91 27.07
N ILE A 410 -1.77 11.93 25.94
CA ILE A 410 -0.99 10.78 25.47
C ILE A 410 0.17 10.46 26.43
N GLN A 411 0.89 11.47 26.93
CA GLN A 411 1.97 11.29 27.90
C GLN A 411 1.48 10.69 29.23
N ARG A 412 0.26 11.05 29.67
CA ARG A 412 -0.36 10.53 30.89
C ARG A 412 -1.03 9.17 30.72
N THR A 413 -1.16 8.68 29.49
CA THR A 413 -1.75 7.37 29.23
C THR A 413 -0.64 6.32 29.32
N PRO A 414 -0.67 5.42 30.31
CA PRO A 414 0.37 4.44 30.50
C PRO A 414 0.54 3.56 29.25
N HIS A 415 1.79 3.21 28.96
CA HIS A 415 2.12 2.23 27.95
C HIS A 415 1.60 0.86 28.41
N GLY A 416 0.39 0.49 28.00
CA GLY A 416 -0.09 -0.88 28.14
C GLY A 416 0.92 -1.82 27.47
N GLN A 417 1.41 -2.79 28.25
CA GLN A 417 2.25 -3.90 27.81
C GLN A 417 1.51 -4.75 26.78
#